data_AF-A0A8S2Y3Q8-F1
#
_entry.id   AF-A0A8S2Y3Q8-F1
#
_cell.length_a   1.000
_cell.length_b   1.000
_cell.length_c   1.000
_cell.angle_alpha   90.00
_cell.angle_beta   90.00
_cell.angle_gamma   90.00
#
_symmetry.space_group_name_H-M   'P 1'
#
loop_
_entity.id
_entity.type
_entity.pdbx_description
1 polymer ?
#
loop_
_entity_poly.entity_id
_entity_poly.type
_entity_poly.pdbx_seq_one_letter_code
_entity_poly.pdbx_strand_id
1 'polypeptide(L)' 'VCTTKINANIILVLSFLYKCVRVFNEYFKELEEESIRDNFVIVYELLDELMDFGFPQSTDSKILQEYITQEGHKLEDVR' A
#
# COMPACT_ATOMS: atom_id res chain seq x y z
N VAL A 1 -4.88 10.25 -1.41
CA VAL A 1 -5.81 10.86 -2.39
C VAL A 1 -5.43 10.38 -3.78
N CYS A 2 -6.40 9.94 -4.60
CA CYS A 2 -6.16 9.56 -6.00
C CYS A 2 -6.79 10.62 -6.91
N THR A 3 -6.06 11.10 -7.92
CA THR A 3 -6.53 12.16 -8.83
C THR A 3 -6.41 11.72 -10.28
N THR A 4 -7.34 12.18 -11.13
CA THR A 4 -7.34 11.88 -12.56
C THR A 4 -7.90 13.06 -13.35
N LYS A 5 -7.46 13.22 -14.60
CA LYS A 5 -7.96 14.22 -15.55
C LYS A 5 -8.91 13.64 -16.60
N ILE A 6 -9.09 12.32 -16.60
CA ILE A 6 -9.92 11.60 -17.56
C ILE A 6 -11.15 11.01 -16.86
N ASN A 7 -12.14 10.60 -17.65
CA ASN A 7 -13.30 9.87 -17.14
C ASN A 7 -12.89 8.44 -16.72
N ALA A 8 -12.43 8.29 -15.48
CA ALA A 8 -12.03 7.02 -14.91
C ALA A 8 -13.22 6.30 -14.23
N ASN A 9 -13.12 4.98 -14.13
CA ASN A 9 -14.07 4.19 -13.34
C ASN A 9 -13.90 4.50 -11.85
N ILE A 10 -14.86 5.20 -11.26
CA ILE A 10 -14.84 5.62 -9.84
C ILE A 10 -14.82 4.41 -8.89
N ILE A 11 -15.55 3.34 -9.23
CA ILE A 11 -15.61 2.12 -8.39
C ILE A 11 -14.25 1.44 -8.36
N LEU A 12 -13.52 1.43 -9.48
CA LEU A 12 -12.15 0.88 -9.54
C LEU A 12 -11.22 1.67 -8.61
N VAL A 13 -11.25 3.01 -8.69
CA VAL A 13 -10.42 3.88 -7.85
C VAL A 13 -10.72 3.67 -6.37
N LEU A 14 -11.99 3.66 -5.97
CA LEU A 14 -12.38 3.45 -4.57
C LEU A 14 -12.00 2.05 -4.08
N SER A 15 -12.25 1.01 -4.88
CA SER A 15 -11.90 -0.37 -4.53
C SER A 15 -10.39 -0.53 -4.36
N PHE A 16 -9.60 0.10 -5.23
CA PHE A 16 -8.15 0.13 -5.11
C PHE A 16 -7.69 0.81 -3.82
N LEU A 17 -8.25 1.98 -3.47
CA LEU A 17 -7.89 2.68 -2.23
C LEU A 17 -8.16 1.82 -0.98
N TYR A 18 -9.32 1.16 -0.89
CA TYR A 18 -9.60 0.23 0.21
C TYR A 18 -8.64 -0.95 0.23
N LYS A 19 -8.28 -1.48 -0.94
CA LYS A 19 -7.35 -2.60 -1.05
C LYS A 19 -5.92 -2.20 -0.67
N CYS A 20 -5.48 -1.00 -1.04
CA CYS A 20 -4.19 -0.43 -0.67
C CYS A 20 -4.07 -0.25 0.85
N VAL A 21 -5.11 0.28 1.50
CA VAL A 21 -5.19 0.36 2.98
C VAL A 21 -5.09 -1.03 3.61
N ARG A 22 -5.78 -2.03 3.04
CA ARG A 22 -5.69 -3.41 3.53
C ARG A 22 -4.28 -3.99 3.37
N VAL A 23 -3.61 -3.78 2.24
CA VAL A 23 -2.22 -4.22 2.04
C VAL A 23 -1.29 -3.57 3.07
N PHE A 24 -1.39 -2.25 3.28
CA PHE A 24 -0.58 -1.58 4.31
C PHE A 24 -0.83 -2.10 5.72
N ASN A 25 -2.09 -2.39 6.09
CA ASN A 25 -2.38 -3.02 7.37
C ASN A 25 -1.80 -4.45 7.47
N GLU A 26 -1.78 -5.21 6.38
CA GLU A 26 -1.17 -6.56 6.37
C GLU A 26 0.36 -6.50 6.52
N TYR A 27 1.02 -5.42 6.07
CA TYR A 27 2.46 -5.19 6.23
C TYR A 27 2.84 -4.59 7.59
N PHE A 28 2.13 -3.56 8.03
CA PHE A 28 2.51 -2.75 9.19
C PHE A 28 1.71 -3.08 10.46
N LYS A 29 0.70 -3.96 10.36
CA LYS A 29 -0.34 -4.26 11.38
C LYS A 29 -1.29 -3.10 11.66
N GLU A 30 -0.74 -1.92 11.90
CA GLU A 30 -1.48 -0.68 12.13
C GLU A 30 -0.98 0.40 11.16
N LEU A 31 -1.93 1.09 10.52
CA LEU A 31 -1.65 2.14 9.56
C LEU A 31 -1.79 3.52 10.21
N GLU A 32 -0.68 4.01 10.76
CA GLU A 32 -0.57 5.33 11.37
C GLU A 32 0.51 6.17 10.69
N GLU A 33 0.64 7.43 11.09
CA GLU A 33 1.66 8.34 10.53
C GLU A 33 3.07 7.80 10.75
N GLU A 34 3.35 7.27 11.94
CA GLU A 34 4.64 6.66 12.30
C GLU A 34 4.94 5.44 11.43
N SER A 35 3.96 4.55 11.22
CA SER A 35 4.09 3.39 10.33
C SER A 35 4.56 3.79 8.93
N ILE A 36 4.02 4.89 8.38
CA ILE A 36 4.41 5.38 7.06
C ILE A 36 5.79 6.01 7.07
N ARG A 37 6.12 6.79 8.11
CA ARG A 37 7.40 7.48 8.22
C ARG A 37 8.56 6.50 8.36
N ASP A 38 8.40 5.50 9.20
CA ASP A 38 9.44 4.53 9.52
C ASP A 38 9.63 3.49 8.41
N ASN A 39 8.58 3.23 7.62
CA ASN A 39 8.59 2.27 6.52
C ASN A 39 8.51 2.93 5.14
N PHE A 40 8.96 4.18 4.99
CA PHE A 40 8.75 4.95 3.75
C PHE A 40 9.29 4.26 2.49
N VAL A 41 10.41 3.53 2.61
CA VAL A 41 10.98 2.76 1.49
C VAL A 41 10.01 1.68 1.02
N ILE A 42 9.52 0.85 1.95
CA ILE A 42 8.53 -0.20 1.69
C ILE A 42 7.24 0.39 1.11
N VAL A 43 6.80 1.55 1.61
CA VAL A 43 5.61 2.23 1.09
C VAL A 43 5.78 2.58 -0.40
N TYR A 44 6.93 3.14 -0.79
CA TYR A 44 7.17 3.46 -2.21
C TYR A 44 7.27 2.22 -3.08
N GLU A 45 7.94 1.16 -2.62
CA GLU A 45 8.02 -0.12 -3.34
C GLU A 45 6.63 -0.76 -3.51
N LEU A 46 5.81 -0.74 -2.47
CA LEU A 46 4.43 -1.22 -2.54
C LEU A 46 3.60 -0.41 -3.53
N LEU A 47 3.73 0.92 -3.54
CA LEU A 47 2.97 1.76 -4.46
C LEU A 47 3.34 1.51 -5.93
N ASP A 48 4.62 1.24 -6.20
CA ASP A 48 5.11 0.89 -7.55
C ASP A 48 4.52 -0.45 -8.02
N GLU A 49 4.51 -1.47 -7.17
CA GLU A 49 3.99 -2.80 -7.53
C GLU A 49 2.45 -2.93 -7.49
N LEU A 50 1.77 -2.12 -6.67
CA LEU A 50 0.32 -2.17 -6.55
C LEU A 50 -0.38 -1.63 -7.81
N MET A 51 0.22 -0.67 -8.51
CA MET A 51 -0.42 0.05 -9.61
C MET A 51 0.57 0.52 -10.66
N ASP A 52 0.30 0.15 -11.91
CA ASP A 52 1.06 0.62 -13.07
C ASP A 52 0.14 1.40 -14.03
N PHE A 53 0.55 2.61 -14.42
CA PHE A 53 -0.24 3.53 -15.26
C PHE A 53 -1.71 3.75 -14.86
N GLY A 54 -2.04 3.64 -13.57
CA GLY A 54 -3.41 3.77 -13.08
C GLY A 54 -4.24 2.48 -13.11
N PHE A 55 -3.63 1.35 -13.49
CA PHE A 55 -4.22 0.02 -13.46
C PHE A 55 -3.63 -0.80 -12.31
N PRO A 56 -4.45 -1.36 -11.40
CA PRO A 56 -3.94 -2.26 -10.38
C PRO A 56 -3.31 -3.52 -11.00
N GLN A 57 -2.06 -3.84 -10.66
CA GLN A 57 -1.38 -5.06 -11.12
C GLN A 57 -1.45 -6.17 -10.08
N SER A 58 -0.72 -6.03 -8.96
CA SER A 58 -0.61 -7.05 -7.92
C SER A 58 -1.15 -6.51 -6.60
N THR A 59 -2.26 -7.06 -6.10
CA THR A 59 -2.86 -6.63 -4.81
C THR A 59 -2.91 -7.72 -3.75
N ASP A 60 -2.27 -8.87 -4.00
CA ASP A 60 -2.13 -9.92 -2.99
C ASP A 60 -0.86 -9.69 -2.19
N SER A 61 -1.02 -9.34 -0.92
CA SER A 61 0.09 -9.04 -0.02
C SER A 61 1.05 -10.21 0.14
N LYS A 62 0.58 -11.46 0.02
CA LYS A 62 1.46 -12.64 0.09
C LYS A 62 2.42 -12.69 -1.08
N ILE A 63 1.92 -12.39 -2.27
CA ILE A 63 2.73 -12.31 -3.50
C ILE A 63 3.68 -11.12 -3.39
N LEU A 64 3.18 -9.96 -2.93
CA LEU A 64 4.02 -8.78 -2.75
C LEU A 64 5.16 -9.02 -1.76
N GLN A 65 4.96 -9.82 -0.70
CA GLN A 65 6.00 -10.15 0.29
C GLN A 65 7.12 -11.01 -0.29
N GLU A 66 6.88 -11.70 -1.42
CA GLU A 66 7.92 -12.45 -2.14
C GLU A 66 8.80 -11.52 -2.99
N TYR A 67 8.25 -10.41 -3.47
CA TYR A 67 8.96 -9.42 -4.30
C TYR A 67 9.61 -8.30 -3.47
N ILE A 68 8.98 -7.91 -2.37
CA ILE A 68 9.42 -6.86 -1.46
C ILE A 68 9.96 -7.53 -0.19
N THR A 69 11.28 -7.69 -0.14
CA THR A 69 11.97 -8.49 0.88
C THR A 69 12.41 -7.68 2.11
N GLN A 70 12.15 -6.37 2.13
CA GLN A 70 12.41 -5.54 3.30
C GLN A 70 11.45 -5.89 4.44
N GLU A 71 11.99 -6.17 5.63
CA GLU A 71 11.17 -6.39 6.83
C GLU A 71 10.63 -5.06 7.35
N GLY A 72 9.31 -4.93 7.44
CA GLY A 72 8.67 -3.75 8.02
C GLY A 72 8.97 -3.63 9.52
N HIS A 73 9.31 -2.42 9.96
CA HIS A 73 9.39 -2.08 11.36
C HIS A 73 7.97 -2.12 11.96
N LYS A 74 7.79 -2.98 12.96
CA LYS A 74 6.56 -3.01 13.77
C LYS A 74 6.62 -1.83 14.72
N LEU A 75 5.54 -1.05 14.81
CA LEU A 75 5.38 -0.07 15.88
C LEU A 75 5.65 -0.76 17.22
N GLU A 76 6.58 -0.20 17.99
CA GLU A 76 6.79 -0.62 19.36
C GLU A 76 5.66 0.00 20.19
N ASP A 77 4.87 -0.83 20.89
CA ASP A 77 3.92 -0.34 21.88
C ASP A 77 4.69 0.37 23.00
N VAL A 78 4.85 1.69 22.89
CA VAL A 78 5.38 2.51 23.97
C VAL A 78 4.31 2.55 25.08
N ARG A 79 4.43 1.60 26.02
CA ARG A 79 3.70 1.63 27.29
C ARG A 79 4.22 2.71 28.22
#